data_AF-A0AA38SZH8-F1
#
_entry.id   AF-A0AA38SZH8-F1
#
_cell.length_a   1.000
_cell.length_b   1.000
_cell.length_c   1.000
_cell.angle_alpha   90.00
_cell.angle_beta   90.00
_cell.angle_gamma   90.00
#
_symmetry.space_group_name_H-M   'P 1'
#
loop_
_entity.id
_entity.type
_entity.pdbx_description
1 polymer ?
#
loop_
_entity_poly.entity_id
_entity_poly.type
_entity_poly.pdbx_seq_one_letter_code
_entity_poly.pdbx_strand_id
1 'polypeptide(L)'
;MSETASSSKEGSSLSFHVPMLNGTNYTVWAIRMKVILNVHQVWNTIDPGSNDHKKNNIAIAVLFQAIPEDLILQVGTMSTSKAIWDAIKTRNLGADRVREARLQTLITEFDNLKMKESSTIDEYASQLSGIASKSASLGETLEEKNCDIRQFLTFRLATRLIHSVEFP
;
A
#
# COMPACT_ATOMS: atom_id res chain seq x y z
N MET A 1 -3.15 52.00 35.47
CA MET A 1 -4.02 51.51 34.39
C MET A 1 -3.22 50.52 33.58
N SER A 2 -3.84 49.38 33.31
CA SER A 2 -3.24 48.07 33.06
C SER A 2 -2.44 47.93 31.77
N GLU A 3 -1.45 47.02 31.82
CA GLU A 3 -0.88 46.30 30.67
C GLU A 3 -1.96 45.65 29.80
N THR A 4 -1.73 45.58 28.50
CA THR A 4 -1.95 44.34 27.73
C THR A 4 -0.91 44.20 26.63
N ALA A 5 -0.03 43.22 26.81
CA ALA A 5 0.78 42.63 25.76
C ALA A 5 -0.11 41.85 24.78
N SER A 6 0.02 42.12 23.49
CA SER A 6 -0.57 41.29 22.43
C SER A 6 0.47 40.26 21.98
N SER A 7 0.55 39.14 22.70
CA SER A 7 1.27 37.95 22.27
C SER A 7 0.43 37.19 21.23
N SER A 8 0.66 37.46 19.95
CA SER A 8 0.14 36.65 18.86
C SER A 8 0.92 35.33 18.82
N LYS A 9 0.35 34.28 19.40
CA LYS A 9 0.86 32.90 19.29
C LYS A 9 1.12 32.56 17.83
N GLU A 10 2.39 32.35 17.50
CA GLU A 10 2.81 31.65 16.29
C GLU A 10 2.04 30.34 16.21
N GLY A 11 1.16 30.24 15.21
CA GLY A 11 0.58 28.97 14.82
C GLY A 11 1.72 28.12 14.27
N SER A 12 2.34 27.31 15.14
CA SER A 12 3.30 26.29 14.76
C SER A 12 2.70 25.48 13.62
N SER A 13 3.14 25.76 12.39
CA SER A 13 2.80 24.97 11.21
C SER A 13 3.33 23.57 11.46
N LEU A 14 2.45 22.66 11.88
CA LEU A 14 2.82 21.26 12.09
C LEU A 14 3.14 20.69 10.71
N SER A 15 4.43 20.64 10.36
CA SER A 15 4.91 19.98 9.15
C SER A 15 4.83 18.48 9.36
N PHE A 16 3.66 17.89 9.09
CA PHE A 16 3.54 16.44 9.04
C PHE A 16 4.31 15.94 7.82
N HIS A 17 5.24 15.01 8.03
CA HIS A 17 5.84 14.29 6.91
C HIS A 17 4.76 13.42 6.27
N VAL A 18 4.23 13.91 5.16
CA VAL A 18 3.20 13.21 4.38
C VAL A 18 3.90 12.14 3.54
N PRO A 19 3.68 10.83 3.80
CA PRO A 19 4.28 9.80 2.97
C PRO A 19 3.71 9.87 1.55
N MET A 20 4.58 9.81 0.55
CA MET A 20 4.18 9.75 -0.85
C MET A 20 3.45 8.42 -1.13
N LEU A 21 2.30 8.48 -1.80
CA LEU A 21 1.59 7.28 -2.26
C LEU A 21 2.42 6.55 -3.31
N ASN A 22 2.52 5.24 -3.18
CA ASN A 22 3.10 4.36 -4.18
C ASN A 22 2.24 3.09 -4.37
N GLY A 23 2.66 2.20 -5.26
CA GLY A 23 1.89 0.99 -5.60
C GLY A 23 1.80 -0.07 -4.49
N THR A 24 2.43 0.15 -3.34
CA THR A 24 2.64 -0.85 -2.28
C THR A 24 2.12 -0.40 -0.93
N ASN A 25 1.97 0.91 -0.72
CA ASN A 25 1.72 1.49 0.59
C ASN A 25 0.29 2.02 0.80
N TYR A 26 -0.64 1.79 -0.13
CA TYR A 26 -1.98 2.41 -0.12
C TYR A 26 -2.71 2.27 1.22
N THR A 27 -2.75 1.07 1.83
CA THR A 27 -3.42 0.85 3.12
C THR A 27 -2.86 1.76 4.22
N VAL A 28 -1.54 1.80 4.36
CA VAL A 28 -0.86 2.62 5.38
C VAL A 28 -1.00 4.11 5.06
N TRP A 29 -0.87 4.46 3.78
CA TRP A 29 -1.05 5.82 3.28
C TRP A 29 -2.46 6.34 3.60
N ALA A 30 -3.50 5.56 3.32
CA ALA A 30 -4.89 5.95 3.53
C ALA A 30 -5.20 6.20 5.01
N ILE A 31 -4.69 5.35 5.91
CA ILE A 31 -4.83 5.53 7.36
C ILE A 31 -4.18 6.84 7.81
N ARG A 32 -2.93 7.08 7.40
CA ARG A 32 -2.19 8.31 7.76
C ARG A 32 -2.84 9.55 7.20
N MET A 33 -3.27 9.50 5.93
CA MET A 33 -3.90 10.62 5.25
C MET A 33 -5.21 11.02 5.93
N LYS A 34 -6.01 10.04 6.34
CA LYS A 34 -7.23 10.30 7.12
C LYS A 34 -6.93 11.07 8.40
N VAL A 35 -5.86 10.69 9.14
CA VAL A 35 -5.47 11.40 10.37
C VAL A 35 -5.05 12.85 10.06
N ILE A 36 -4.22 13.06 9.03
CA ILE A 36 -3.74 14.39 8.64
C ILE A 36 -4.92 15.30 8.26
N LEU A 37 -5.85 14.82 7.42
CA LEU A 37 -7.04 15.59 7.02
C LEU A 37 -7.97 15.91 8.20
N ASN A 38 -8.02 15.05 9.22
CA ASN A 38 -8.74 15.34 10.47
C ASN A 38 -8.06 16.41 11.31
N VAL A 39 -6.72 16.41 11.40
CA VAL A 39 -5.96 17.48 12.08
C VAL A 39 -6.21 18.83 11.41
N HIS A 40 -6.30 18.87 10.08
CA HIS A 40 -6.66 20.07 9.33
C HIS A 40 -8.17 20.42 9.38
N GLN A 41 -9.00 19.59 10.02
CA GLN A 41 -10.46 19.74 10.11
C GLN A 41 -11.19 19.84 8.74
N VAL A 42 -10.65 19.13 7.75
CA VAL A 42 -11.17 19.11 6.37
C VAL A 42 -11.71 17.75 5.93
N TRP A 43 -11.58 16.70 6.75
CA TRP A 43 -12.09 15.36 6.42
C TRP A 43 -13.59 15.36 6.04
N ASN A 44 -14.38 16.28 6.59
CA ASN A 44 -15.80 16.43 6.30
C ASN A 44 -16.11 16.77 4.83
N THR A 45 -15.15 17.29 4.05
CA THR A 45 -15.32 17.55 2.61
C THR A 45 -15.15 16.28 1.77
N ILE A 46 -14.60 15.21 2.34
CA ILE A 46 -14.48 13.88 1.72
C ILE A 46 -15.64 13.00 2.19
N ASP A 47 -15.88 12.97 3.49
CA ASP A 47 -16.90 12.14 4.12
C ASP A 47 -17.57 12.92 5.27
N PRO A 48 -18.83 13.35 5.11
CA PRO A 48 -19.79 12.92 4.08
C PRO A 48 -19.62 13.57 2.70
N GLY A 49 -19.00 14.75 2.59
CA GLY A 49 -18.92 15.54 1.34
C GLY A 49 -19.47 16.95 1.48
N SER A 50 -18.90 17.74 2.39
CA SER A 50 -19.26 19.14 2.62
C SER A 50 -18.92 20.05 1.43
N ASN A 51 -19.80 21.02 1.13
CA ASN A 51 -19.63 22.03 0.07
C ASN A 51 -18.80 23.26 0.52
N ASP A 52 -18.05 23.18 1.61
CA ASP A 52 -17.16 24.26 2.04
C ASP A 52 -15.97 24.38 1.06
N HIS A 53 -16.05 25.34 0.15
CA HIS A 53 -15.02 25.58 -0.88
C HIS A 53 -13.63 25.81 -0.30
N LYS A 54 -13.53 26.50 0.85
CA LYS A 54 -12.24 26.79 1.49
C LYS A 54 -11.62 25.51 2.03
N LYS A 55 -12.41 24.70 2.76
CA LYS A 55 -11.95 23.40 3.27
C LYS A 55 -11.65 22.43 2.15
N ASN A 56 -12.44 22.44 1.07
CA ASN A 56 -12.22 21.59 -0.09
C ASN A 56 -10.86 21.87 -0.71
N ASN A 57 -10.51 23.14 -0.95
CA ASN A 57 -9.21 23.50 -1.51
C ASN A 57 -8.04 23.12 -0.60
N ILE A 58 -8.21 23.23 0.73
CA ILE A 58 -7.21 22.77 1.70
C ILE A 58 -7.04 21.24 1.62
N ALA A 59 -8.14 20.48 1.57
CA ALA A 59 -8.09 19.03 1.44
C ALA A 59 -7.41 18.60 0.13
N ILE A 60 -7.71 19.28 -0.99
CA ILE A 60 -7.04 19.03 -2.28
C ILE A 60 -5.55 19.29 -2.19
N ALA A 61 -5.13 20.42 -1.59
CA ALA A 61 -3.72 20.75 -1.42
C ALA A 61 -2.96 19.68 -0.59
N VAL A 62 -3.57 19.21 0.51
CA VAL A 62 -3.02 18.14 1.34
C VAL A 62 -2.92 16.82 0.56
N LEU A 63 -3.94 16.47 -0.23
CA LEU A 63 -3.93 15.27 -1.06
C LEU A 63 -2.84 15.34 -2.14
N PHE A 64 -2.67 16.49 -2.80
CA PHE A 64 -1.68 16.68 -3.87
C PHE A 64 -0.24 16.63 -3.34
N GLN A 65 0.01 17.03 -2.09
CA GLN A 65 1.31 16.84 -1.46
C GLN A 65 1.66 15.36 -1.20
N ALA A 66 0.66 14.49 -1.22
CA ALA A 66 0.77 13.10 -0.80
C ALA A 66 0.76 12.08 -1.94
N ILE A 67 0.63 12.54 -3.18
CA ILE A 67 0.49 11.69 -4.36
C ILE A 67 1.52 12.09 -5.43
N PRO A 68 1.99 11.14 -6.25
CA PRO A 68 2.96 11.43 -7.30
C PRO A 68 2.34 12.31 -8.40
N GLU A 69 3.19 13.06 -9.10
CA GLU A 69 2.77 14.00 -10.16
C GLU A 69 1.90 13.35 -11.23
N ASP A 70 2.22 12.12 -11.65
CA ASP A 70 1.43 11.35 -12.61
C ASP A 70 -0.03 11.17 -12.16
N LEU A 71 -0.26 11.01 -10.85
CA LEU A 71 -1.60 10.87 -10.30
C LEU A 71 -2.28 12.24 -10.18
N ILE A 72 -1.54 13.31 -9.89
CA ILE A 72 -2.05 14.68 -9.93
C ILE A 72 -2.59 15.00 -11.33
N LEU A 73 -1.85 14.65 -12.39
CA LEU A 73 -2.28 14.86 -13.77
C LEU A 73 -3.58 14.12 -14.12
N GLN A 74 -3.82 12.95 -13.50
CA GLN A 74 -5.05 12.17 -13.71
C GLN A 74 -6.26 12.74 -12.98
N VAL A 75 -6.07 13.25 -11.76
CA VAL A 75 -7.17 13.73 -10.90
C VAL A 75 -7.32 15.26 -10.88
N GLY A 76 -6.44 15.99 -11.56
CA GLY A 76 -6.38 17.46 -11.53
C GLY A 76 -7.61 18.16 -12.11
N THR A 77 -8.41 17.47 -12.92
CA THR A 77 -9.69 17.99 -13.45
C THR A 77 -10.85 17.87 -12.45
N MET A 78 -10.66 17.14 -11.35
CA MET A 78 -11.68 16.93 -10.33
C MET A 78 -11.72 18.12 -9.37
N SER A 79 -12.90 18.72 -9.21
CA SER A 79 -13.08 19.93 -8.37
C SER A 79 -13.33 19.65 -6.90
N THR A 80 -13.56 18.39 -6.51
CA THR A 80 -13.88 18.01 -5.12
C THR A 80 -12.84 17.07 -4.53
N SER A 81 -12.46 17.33 -3.27
CA SER A 81 -11.54 16.46 -2.52
C SER A 81 -12.10 15.04 -2.37
N LYS A 82 -13.44 14.91 -2.30
CA LYS A 82 -14.13 13.62 -2.29
C LYS A 82 -13.86 12.83 -3.56
N ALA A 83 -14.06 13.45 -4.72
CA ALA A 83 -13.85 12.78 -6.00
C ALA A 83 -12.39 12.35 -6.18
N ILE A 84 -11.43 13.20 -5.78
CA ILE A 84 -10.00 12.86 -5.79
C ILE A 84 -9.72 11.68 -4.86
N TRP A 85 -10.21 11.71 -3.63
CA TRP A 85 -10.05 10.62 -2.67
C TRP A 85 -10.62 9.29 -3.18
N ASP A 86 -11.83 9.32 -3.74
CA ASP A 86 -12.51 8.14 -4.26
C ASP A 86 -11.81 7.57 -5.51
N ALA A 87 -11.26 8.43 -6.37
CA ALA A 87 -10.44 8.01 -7.51
C ALA A 87 -9.16 7.29 -7.04
N ILE A 88 -8.43 7.88 -6.07
CA ILE A 88 -7.25 7.26 -5.47
C ILE A 88 -7.62 5.92 -4.83
N LYS A 89 -8.71 5.87 -4.06
CA LYS A 89 -9.19 4.66 -3.40
C LYS A 89 -9.54 3.56 -4.40
N THR A 90 -10.30 3.87 -5.43
CA THR A 90 -10.76 2.90 -6.43
C THR A 90 -9.59 2.29 -7.19
N ARG A 91 -8.64 3.12 -7.63
CA ARG A 91 -7.44 2.68 -8.34
C ARG A 91 -6.62 1.69 -7.51
N ASN A 92 -6.37 2.02 -6.25
CA ASN A 92 -5.44 1.26 -5.42
C ASN A 92 -6.09 0.02 -4.77
N LEU A 93 -7.37 0.07 -4.38
CA LEU A 93 -8.08 -1.12 -3.90
C LEU A 93 -8.20 -2.20 -5.00
N GLY A 94 -8.37 -1.80 -6.26
CA GLY A 94 -8.36 -2.73 -7.38
C GLY A 94 -7.01 -3.43 -7.52
N ALA A 95 -5.92 -2.67 -7.48
CA ALA A 95 -4.56 -3.20 -7.52
C ALA A 95 -4.26 -4.13 -6.33
N ASP A 96 -4.69 -3.76 -5.12
CA ASP A 96 -4.51 -4.57 -3.91
C ASP A 96 -5.21 -5.91 -4.00
N ARG A 97 -6.47 -5.93 -4.46
CA ARG A 97 -7.23 -7.18 -4.64
C ARG A 97 -6.59 -8.10 -5.67
N VAL A 98 -6.12 -7.57 -6.80
CA VAL A 98 -5.45 -8.36 -7.84
C VAL A 98 -4.14 -8.94 -7.30
N ARG A 99 -3.39 -8.16 -6.52
CA ARG A 99 -2.14 -8.61 -5.91
C ARG A 99 -2.37 -9.74 -4.91
N GLU A 100 -3.36 -9.58 -4.03
CA GLU A 100 -3.73 -10.61 -3.06
C GLU A 100 -4.18 -11.90 -3.76
N ALA A 101 -4.99 -11.79 -4.82
CA ALA A 101 -5.41 -12.96 -5.59
C ALA A 101 -4.20 -13.71 -6.20
N ARG A 102 -3.21 -12.99 -6.77
CA ARG A 102 -1.98 -13.60 -7.28
C ARG A 102 -1.16 -14.28 -6.19
N LEU A 103 -1.07 -13.67 -5.01
CA LEU A 103 -0.40 -14.26 -3.86
C LEU A 103 -1.09 -15.56 -3.42
N GLN A 104 -2.41 -15.56 -3.31
CA GLN A 104 -3.19 -16.74 -2.95
C GLN A 104 -3.04 -17.86 -3.99
N THR A 105 -2.98 -17.54 -5.29
CA THR A 105 -2.67 -18.51 -6.34
C THR A 105 -1.29 -19.13 -6.12
N LEU A 106 -0.26 -18.34 -5.82
CA LEU A 106 1.10 -18.85 -5.59
C LEU A 106 1.19 -19.72 -4.32
N ILE A 107 0.49 -19.35 -3.24
CA ILE A 107 0.40 -20.16 -2.02
C ILE A 107 -0.27 -21.50 -2.34
N THR A 108 -1.35 -21.48 -3.12
CA THR A 108 -2.07 -22.69 -3.52
C THR A 108 -1.23 -23.58 -4.45
N GLU A 109 -0.53 -22.99 -5.44
CA GLU A 109 0.43 -23.71 -6.30
C GLU A 109 1.52 -24.37 -5.44
N PHE A 110 2.06 -23.64 -4.46
CA PHE A 110 3.07 -24.17 -3.54
C PHE A 110 2.53 -25.30 -2.66
N ASP A 111 1.37 -25.13 -2.02
CA ASP A 111 0.81 -26.15 -1.12
C ASP A 111 0.47 -27.45 -1.86
N ASN A 112 -0.05 -27.33 -3.09
CA ASN A 112 -0.32 -28.45 -3.99
C ASN A 112 0.95 -29.08 -4.60
N LEU A 113 2.09 -28.40 -4.52
CA LEU A 113 3.36 -28.95 -4.96
C LEU A 113 3.76 -30.09 -4.02
N LYS A 114 3.56 -31.32 -4.48
CA LYS A 114 4.03 -32.55 -3.85
C LYS A 114 4.82 -33.34 -4.88
N MET A 115 5.96 -33.88 -4.48
CA MET A 115 6.69 -34.81 -5.34
C MET A 115 5.82 -36.05 -5.53
N LYS A 116 5.47 -36.37 -6.77
CA LYS A 116 4.77 -37.62 -7.08
C LYS A 116 5.80 -38.74 -7.17
N GLU A 117 5.40 -39.97 -6.87
CA GLU A 117 6.28 -41.15 -6.97
C GLU A 117 6.87 -41.35 -8.38
N SER A 118 6.19 -40.83 -9.41
CA SER A 118 6.62 -40.89 -10.80
C SER A 118 7.40 -39.66 -11.29
N SER A 119 7.60 -38.65 -10.44
CA SER A 119 8.26 -37.38 -10.83
C SER A 119 9.75 -37.45 -10.53
N THR A 120 10.56 -36.90 -11.43
CA THR A 120 12.00 -36.76 -11.18
C THR A 120 12.27 -35.60 -10.22
N ILE A 121 13.42 -35.65 -9.53
CA ILE A 121 13.89 -34.56 -8.66
C ILE A 121 14.05 -33.26 -9.47
N ASP A 122 14.49 -33.36 -10.73
CA ASP A 122 14.70 -32.21 -11.62
C ASP A 122 13.37 -31.50 -11.98
N GLU A 123 12.33 -32.27 -12.31
CA GLU A 123 10.98 -31.73 -12.56
C GLU A 123 10.42 -30.99 -11.34
N TYR A 124 10.59 -31.58 -10.14
CA TYR A 124 10.15 -30.96 -8.90
C TYR A 124 10.93 -29.67 -8.60
N ALA A 125 12.26 -29.68 -8.78
CA ALA A 125 13.12 -28.52 -8.58
C ALA A 125 12.82 -27.39 -9.59
N SER A 126 12.50 -27.74 -10.83
CA SER A 126 12.10 -26.79 -11.88
C SER A 126 10.77 -26.10 -11.53
N GLN A 127 9.76 -26.85 -11.08
CA GLN A 127 8.49 -26.30 -10.63
C GLN A 127 8.65 -25.39 -9.41
N LEU A 128 9.47 -25.80 -8.43
CA LEU A 128 9.78 -25.01 -7.24
C LEU A 128 10.45 -23.67 -7.62
N SER A 129 11.42 -23.72 -8.53
CA SER A 129 12.13 -22.54 -9.04
C SER A 129 11.20 -21.60 -9.80
N GLY A 130 10.22 -22.14 -10.53
CA GLY A 130 9.18 -21.38 -11.18
C GLY A 130 8.30 -20.60 -10.20
N ILE A 131 7.85 -21.23 -9.11
CA ILE A 131 7.06 -20.57 -8.05
C ILE A 131 7.91 -19.47 -7.38
N ALA A 132 9.16 -19.78 -7.02
CA ALA A 132 10.07 -18.81 -6.40
C ALA A 132 10.30 -17.57 -7.29
N SER A 133 10.44 -17.77 -8.61
CA SER A 133 10.62 -16.67 -9.58
C SER A 133 9.37 -15.80 -9.73
N LYS A 134 8.18 -16.41 -9.80
CA LYS A 134 6.89 -15.67 -9.81
C LYS A 134 6.69 -14.87 -8.51
N SER A 135 7.07 -15.44 -7.37
CA SER A 135 7.02 -14.75 -6.07
C SER A 135 8.03 -13.62 -5.97
N ALA A 136 9.25 -13.81 -6.50
CA ALA A 136 10.30 -12.78 -6.51
C ALA A 136 9.88 -11.58 -7.36
N SER A 137 9.35 -11.80 -8.56
CA SER A 137 8.83 -10.74 -9.45
C SER A 137 7.60 -10.02 -8.90
N LEU A 138 6.69 -10.74 -8.22
CA LEU A 138 5.59 -10.12 -7.47
C LEU A 138 6.16 -9.21 -6.36
N GLY A 139 7.24 -9.64 -5.70
CA GLY A 139 7.96 -8.91 -4.66
C GLY A 139 8.82 -7.73 -5.15
N GLU A 140 9.35 -7.77 -6.37
CA GLU A 140 10.14 -6.67 -6.98
C GLU A 140 9.25 -5.55 -7.52
N THR A 141 8.03 -5.86 -7.95
CA THR A 141 6.99 -4.84 -8.20
C THR A 141 6.57 -4.10 -6.91
N LEU A 142 6.99 -4.64 -5.76
CA LEU A 142 6.69 -4.14 -4.42
C LEU A 142 7.98 -3.61 -3.76
N GLU A 143 8.56 -2.55 -4.31
CA GLU A 143 9.76 -1.96 -3.71
C GLU A 143 9.55 -1.57 -2.24
N GLU A 144 10.55 -1.96 -1.46
CA GLU A 144 10.98 -1.55 -0.11
C GLU A 144 10.34 -2.13 1.17
N LYS A 145 9.24 -2.90 1.17
CA LYS A 145 8.75 -3.52 2.43
C LYS A 145 8.19 -4.95 2.35
N ASN A 146 8.76 -5.81 1.51
CA ASN A 146 8.38 -7.22 1.42
C ASN A 146 9.39 -8.19 2.06
N CYS A 147 9.75 -7.94 3.31
CA CYS A 147 10.36 -8.99 4.12
C CYS A 147 9.35 -10.13 4.33
N ASP A 148 8.06 -9.85 4.52
CA ASP A 148 7.11 -10.85 4.99
C ASP A 148 6.77 -11.93 3.95
N ILE A 149 6.54 -11.58 2.68
CA ILE A 149 6.17 -12.57 1.65
C ILE A 149 7.39 -13.38 1.20
N ARG A 150 8.53 -12.71 0.99
CA ARG A 150 9.80 -13.40 0.68
C ARG A 150 10.20 -14.29 1.85
N GLN A 151 10.18 -13.80 3.09
CA GLN A 151 10.52 -14.59 4.27
C GLN A 151 9.50 -15.69 4.55
N PHE A 152 8.19 -15.48 4.36
CA PHE A 152 7.18 -16.53 4.54
C PHE A 152 7.37 -17.65 3.52
N LEU A 153 7.54 -17.33 2.24
CA LEU A 153 7.77 -18.35 1.21
C LEU A 153 9.14 -18.98 1.36
N THR A 154 10.22 -18.23 1.59
CA THR A 154 11.56 -18.76 1.84
C THR A 154 11.62 -19.62 3.10
N PHE A 155 10.94 -19.24 4.19
CA PHE A 155 10.83 -20.03 5.41
C PHE A 155 10.07 -21.33 5.15
N ARG A 156 8.91 -21.27 4.48
CA ARG A 156 8.15 -22.49 4.14
C ARG A 156 8.88 -23.39 3.12
N LEU A 157 9.62 -22.80 2.18
CA LEU A 157 10.49 -23.51 1.23
C LEU A 157 11.63 -24.23 1.98
N ALA A 158 12.29 -23.53 2.91
CA ALA A 158 13.34 -24.08 3.75
C ALA A 158 12.81 -25.21 4.64
N THR A 159 11.65 -25.04 5.30
CA THR A 159 11.04 -26.09 6.12
C THR A 159 10.67 -27.31 5.29
N ARG A 160 10.11 -27.17 4.08
CA ARG A 160 9.78 -28.33 3.24
C ARG A 160 11.01 -29.07 2.71
N LEU A 161 12.09 -28.36 2.40
CA LEU A 161 13.35 -29.00 1.97
C LEU A 161 14.01 -29.77 3.13
N ILE A 162 13.98 -29.24 4.36
CA ILE A 162 14.49 -29.95 5.54
C ILE A 162 13.75 -31.29 5.75
N HIS A 163 12.44 -31.32 5.57
CA HIS A 163 11.63 -32.54 5.69
C HIS A 163 11.72 -33.50 4.48
N SER A 164 12.34 -33.09 3.37
CA SER A 164 12.50 -33.93 2.17
C SER A 164 13.89 -34.54 2.03
N VAL A 165 14.84 -34.17 2.90
CA VAL A 165 16.24 -34.65 2.90
C VAL A 165 16.48 -35.68 4.02
N GLU A 166 15.52 -35.91 4.92
CA GLU A 166 15.58 -37.05 5.84
C GLU A 166 15.02 -38.30 5.17
N PHE A 167 15.90 -39.08 4.53
CA PHE A 167 15.77 -40.54 4.43
C PHE A 167 17.16 -41.19 4.34
N PRO A 168 17.37 -42.40 4.88
CA PRO A 168 16.45 -43.26 5.65
C PRO A 168 16.74 -43.32 7.16
#